data_AF-A0A261WMY6-F1
#
_entry.id   AF-A0A261WMY6-F1
#
_cell.length_a   1.000
_cell.length_b   1.000
_cell.length_c   1.000
_cell.angle_alpha   90.00
_cell.angle_beta   90.00
_cell.angle_gamma   90.00
#
_symmetry.space_group_name_H-M   'P 1'
#
loop_
_entity.id
_entity.type
_entity.pdbx_description
1 polymer ?
#
loop_
_entity_poly.entity_id
_entity_poly.type
_entity_poly.pdbx_seq_one_letter_code
_entity_poly.pdbx_strand_id
1 'polypeptide(L)' 'ARLNGHDPYAYLKDVLTRLPTHRASEIGQLLPHNWKPV' A
#
# COMPACT_ATOMS: atom_id res chain seq x y z
N ALA A 1 -15.72 -11.86 -1.33
CA ALA A 1 -15.09 -10.76 -2.09
C ALA A 1 -13.63 -11.15 -2.34
N ARG A 2 -13.21 -11.33 -3.60
CA ARG A 2 -11.81 -11.55 -3.95
C ARG A 2 -11.09 -10.21 -3.75
N LEU A 3 -10.23 -10.12 -2.74
CA LEU A 3 -9.41 -8.93 -2.48
C LEU A 3 -8.45 -8.71 -3.66
N ASN A 4 -8.90 -7.93 -4.65
CA ASN A 4 -8.14 -7.16 -5.64
C ASN A 4 -6.89 -7.77 -6.30
N GLY A 5 -6.70 -9.10 -6.38
CA GLY A 5 -5.63 -9.72 -7.18
C GLY A 5 -4.19 -9.28 -6.84
N HIS A 6 -3.99 -8.53 -5.75
CA HIS A 6 -2.71 -8.04 -5.32
C HIS A 6 -2.06 -9.08 -4.42
N ASP A 7 -0.81 -9.39 -4.73
CA ASP A 7 0.00 -10.25 -3.90
C ASP A 7 0.13 -9.61 -2.50
N PRO A 8 -0.27 -10.30 -1.41
CA PRO A 8 -0.28 -9.74 -0.06
C PRO A 8 1.13 -9.40 0.43
N TYR A 9 2.17 -10.07 -0.09
CA TYR A 9 3.55 -9.72 0.23
C TYR A 9 3.99 -8.44 -0.47
N ALA A 10 3.55 -8.20 -1.71
CA ALA A 10 3.80 -6.94 -2.41
C ALA A 10 3.19 -5.74 -1.65
N TYR A 11 1.97 -5.91 -1.13
CA TYR A 11 1.33 -4.94 -0.23
C TYR A 11 2.17 -4.60 0.98
N LEU A 12 2.53 -5.62 1.75
CA LEU A 12 3.29 -5.43 2.96
C LEU A 12 4.66 -4.78 2.69
N LYS A 13 5.36 -5.22 1.63
CA LYS A 13 6.68 -4.69 1.29
C LYS A 13 6.64 -3.22 0.89
N ASP A 14 5.68 -2.80 0.06
CA ASP A 14 5.55 -1.40 -0.35
C ASP A 14 5.14 -0.50 0.82
N VAL A 15 4.22 -0.96 1.67
CA VAL A 15 3.84 -0.24 2.91
C VAL A 15 5.05 -0.06 3.82
N LEU A 16 5.81 -1.11 4.10
CA LEU A 16 6.99 -1.04 4.98
C LEU A 16 8.10 -0.16 4.41
N THR A 17 8.25 -0.11 3.08
CA THR A 17 9.26 0.73 2.41
C THR A 17 8.91 2.21 2.52
N ARG A 18 7.62 2.57 2.47
CA ARG A 18 7.16 3.97 2.51
C ARG A 18 6.97 4.50 3.93
N LEU A 19 6.57 3.64 4.88
CA LEU A 19 6.28 3.99 6.28
C LEU A 19 7.30 4.92 6.96
N PRO A 20 8.63 4.72 6.86
CA PRO A 20 9.59 5.59 7.54
C PRO A 20 9.63 7.03 6.99
N THR A 21 9.20 7.24 5.75
CA THR A 21 9.16 8.56 5.10
C THR A 21 7.74 9.12 4.96
N HIS A 22 6.71 8.32 5.27
CA HIS A 22 5.31 8.67 5.08
C HIS A 22 4.73 9.34 6.32
N ARG A 23 3.96 10.42 6.12
CA ARG A 23 3.23 11.04 7.22
C ARG A 23 2.07 10.12 7.62
N ALA A 24 1.88 9.92 8.93
CA ALA A 24 0.78 9.10 9.45
C ALA A 24 -0.60 9.58 8.99
N SER A 25 -0.77 10.90 8.82
CA SER A 25 -2.00 11.52 8.28
C SER A 25 -2.32 11.11 6.85
N GLU A 26 -1.34 10.62 6.08
CA GLU A 26 -1.48 10.24 4.68
C GLU A 26 -1.43 8.71 4.47
N ILE A 27 -1.55 7.92 5.55
CA ILE A 27 -1.54 6.45 5.51
C ILE A 27 -2.61 5.87 4.57
N GLY A 28 -3.73 6.58 4.37
CA GLY A 28 -4.78 6.22 3.41
C GLY A 28 -4.27 6.10 1.97
N GLN A 29 -3.21 6.80 1.60
CA GLN A 29 -2.59 6.68 0.27
C GLN A 29 -1.83 5.36 0.08
N LEU A 30 -1.48 4.67 1.16
CA LEU A 30 -0.83 3.37 1.13
C LEU A 30 -1.84 2.22 0.94
N LEU A 31 -3.15 2.51 0.93
CA LEU A 31 -4.18 1.49 0.71
C LEU A 31 -4.15 0.98 -0.74
N PRO A 32 -4.44 -0.32 -0.96
CA PRO A 32 -4.30 -0.96 -2.27
C PRO A 32 -5.21 -0.37 -3.36
N HIS A 33 -6.27 0.36 -2.99
CA HIS A 33 -7.15 1.04 -3.94
C HIS A 33 -6.58 2.37 -4.47
N ASN A 34 -5.61 2.96 -3.76
CA ASN A 34 -4.94 4.21 -4.12
C ASN A 34 -3.59 3.96 -4.81
N TRP A 35 -3.23 2.68 -4.95
CA TRP A 35 -2.03 2.27 -5.64
C TRP A 35 -2.17 2.55 -7.13
N LYS A 36 -1.32 3.46 -7.63
CA LYS A 36 -1.12 3.60 -9.06
C LYS A 36 -0.15 2.50 -9.50
N PRO A 37 -0.55 1.55 -10.36
CA PRO A 37 0.44 0.70 -11.02
C PRO A 37 1.39 1.63 -11.79
N VAL A 38 2.68 1.44 -11.55
CA VAL A 38 3.76 2.10 -12.31
C VAL A 38 3.93 1.43 -13.66
#